data_AF-A0A3Q9FUJ0-F1
#
_entry.id   AF-A0A3Q9FUJ0-F1
#
_cell.length_a   1.000
_cell.length_b   1.000
_cell.length_c   1.000
_cell.angle_alpha   90.00
_cell.angle_beta   90.00
_cell.angle_gamma   90.00
#
_symmetry.space_group_name_H-M   'P 1'
#
loop_
_entity.id
_entity.type
_entity.pdbx_description
1 polymer ?
#
loop_
_entity_poly.entity_id
_entity_poly.type
_entity_poly.pdbx_seq_one_letter_code
_entity_poly.pdbx_strand_id
1 'polypeptide(L)'
;MVPLTYSASPPPSDADLRRLSAQTAGELQSVCRDHGWALHITAGEPANGSAYVQFPPLRVDVAQEIVAGLRRLLNNRCAECTAIKRRRAQAIRDKDMTTAAAAATAMGRHQRAVH
;
A
#
# COMPACT_ATOMS: atom_id res chain seq x y z
N MET A 1 15.81 30.39 20.02
CA MET A 1 15.84 29.24 19.10
C MET A 1 14.83 28.22 19.62
N VAL A 2 13.75 27.95 18.88
CA VAL A 2 12.71 26.98 19.27
C VAL A 2 13.00 25.69 18.49
N PRO A 3 13.22 24.54 19.15
CA PRO A 3 13.43 23.29 18.44
C PRO A 3 12.11 22.84 17.80
N LEU A 4 12.13 22.62 16.49
CA LEU A 4 11.07 21.90 15.77
C LEU A 4 11.12 20.43 16.25
N THR A 5 10.19 20.06 17.11
CA THR A 5 9.96 18.65 17.47
C THR A 5 9.45 17.93 16.22
N TYR A 6 10.37 17.21 15.57
CA TYR A 6 10.04 16.25 14.52
C TYR A 6 9.21 15.15 15.19
N SER A 7 7.88 15.24 15.06
CA SER A 7 6.96 14.19 15.51
C SER A 7 7.07 13.02 14.53
N ALA A 8 8.20 12.31 14.56
CA ALA A 8 8.33 11.03 13.91
C ALA A 8 7.30 10.11 14.58
N SER A 9 6.34 9.61 13.80
CA SER A 9 5.45 8.56 14.28
C SER A 9 6.29 7.45 14.94
N PRO A 10 5.87 6.89 16.08
CA PRO A 10 6.60 5.80 16.69
C PRO A 10 6.77 4.67 15.66
N PRO A 11 7.94 4.01 15.62
CA PRO A 11 8.11 2.87 14.74
C PRO A 11 6.98 1.85 15.01
N PRO A 12 6.44 1.21 13.97
CA PRO A 12 5.38 0.23 14.14
C PRO A 12 5.85 -0.86 15.11
N SER A 13 4.99 -1.23 16.06
CA SER A 13 5.32 -2.28 17.01
C SER A 13 5.41 -3.64 16.29
N ASP A 14 6.14 -4.58 16.87
CA ASP A 14 6.17 -5.96 16.35
C ASP A 14 4.76 -6.58 16.26
N ALA A 15 3.86 -6.20 17.16
CA ALA A 15 2.46 -6.61 17.11
C ALA A 15 1.74 -6.04 15.87
N ASP A 16 1.98 -4.78 15.54
CA ASP A 16 1.45 -4.14 14.33
C ASP A 16 2.04 -4.79 13.07
N LEU A 17 3.33 -5.10 13.07
CA LEU A 17 4.00 -5.77 11.96
C LEU A 17 3.47 -7.20 11.76
N ARG A 18 3.23 -7.96 12.83
CA ARG A 18 2.61 -9.29 12.74
C ARG A 18 1.19 -9.21 12.19
N ARG A 19 0.41 -8.23 12.64
CA ARG A 19 -0.94 -7.99 12.13
C ARG A 19 -0.91 -7.64 10.64
N LEU A 20 0.02 -6.78 10.24
CA LEU A 20 0.24 -6.41 8.84
C LEU A 20 0.66 -7.61 7.99
N SER A 21 1.58 -8.45 8.49
CA SER A 21 1.98 -9.70 7.82
C SER A 21 0.79 -10.64 7.61
N ALA A 22 -0.03 -10.85 8.65
CA ALA A 22 -1.20 -11.73 8.58
C ALA A 22 -2.27 -11.22 7.60
N GLN A 23 -2.55 -9.91 7.64
CA GLN A 23 -3.47 -9.29 6.69
C GLN A 23 -2.95 -9.42 5.26
N THR A 24 -1.68 -9.10 5.03
CA THR A 24 -1.05 -9.16 3.71
C THR A 24 -1.05 -10.60 3.16
N ALA A 25 -0.77 -11.60 4.00
CA ALA A 25 -0.82 -13.00 3.60
C ALA A 25 -2.22 -13.42 3.13
N GLY A 26 -3.27 -13.03 3.85
CA GLY A 26 -4.66 -13.32 3.48
C GLY A 26 -5.10 -12.63 2.18
N GLU A 27 -4.76 -11.35 2.02
CA GLU A 27 -5.05 -10.61 0.78
C GLU A 27 -4.34 -11.22 -0.42
N LEU A 28 -3.04 -11.53 -0.29
CA LEU A 28 -2.27 -12.16 -1.36
C LEU A 28 -2.81 -13.55 -1.71
N GLN A 29 -3.25 -14.32 -0.72
CA GLN A 29 -3.84 -15.63 -0.94
C GLN A 29 -5.15 -15.53 -1.73
N SER A 30 -5.99 -14.53 -1.43
CA SER A 30 -7.21 -14.26 -2.21
C SER A 30 -6.87 -13.92 -3.66
N VAL A 31 -5.94 -12.98 -3.87
CA VAL A 31 -5.54 -12.56 -5.22
C VAL A 31 -4.97 -13.74 -6.01
N CYS A 32 -4.10 -14.55 -5.40
CA CYS A 32 -3.54 -15.72 -6.07
C CYS A 32 -4.65 -16.71 -6.46
N ARG A 33 -5.64 -16.93 -5.58
CA ARG A 33 -6.79 -17.80 -5.86
C ARG A 33 -7.63 -17.28 -7.02
N ASP A 34 -7.90 -15.97 -7.08
CA ASP A 34 -8.66 -15.34 -8.16
C ASP A 34 -7.95 -15.47 -9.52
N HIS A 35 -6.62 -15.57 -9.50
CA HIS A 35 -5.78 -15.88 -10.66
C HIS A 35 -5.59 -17.39 -10.93
N GLY A 36 -6.28 -18.26 -10.20
CA GLY A 36 -6.24 -19.72 -10.38
C GLY A 36 -5.08 -20.42 -9.66
N TRP A 37 -4.32 -19.71 -8.83
CA TRP A 37 -3.21 -20.27 -8.06
C TRP A 37 -3.62 -20.59 -6.63
N ALA A 38 -3.68 -21.89 -6.29
CA ALA A 38 -3.94 -22.37 -4.93
C ALA A 38 -2.68 -22.35 -4.06
N LEU A 39 -2.21 -21.16 -3.68
CA LEU A 39 -1.01 -20.99 -2.86
C LEU A 39 -1.33 -20.92 -1.36
N HIS A 40 -0.50 -21.58 -0.55
CA HIS A 40 -0.54 -21.46 0.91
C HIS A 40 0.46 -20.39 1.38
N ILE A 41 -0.01 -19.14 1.45
CA ILE A 41 0.80 -18.00 1.87
C ILE A 41 0.60 -17.76 3.36
N THR A 42 1.69 -17.69 4.13
CA THR A 42 1.64 -17.51 5.58
C THR A 42 2.31 -16.21 6.00
N ALA A 43 1.93 -15.70 7.18
CA ALA A 43 2.63 -14.57 7.79
C ALA A 43 4.04 -15.00 8.20
N GLY A 44 5.05 -14.27 7.73
CA GLY A 44 6.42 -14.41 8.21
C GLY A 44 6.64 -13.63 9.50
N GLU A 45 7.63 -14.05 10.30
CA GLU A 45 8.07 -13.27 11.46
C GLU A 45 8.57 -11.89 11.02
N PRO A 46 8.22 -10.82 11.75
CA PRO A 46 8.80 -9.52 11.49
C PRO A 46 10.31 -9.56 11.67
N ALA A 47 11.04 -8.92 10.77
CA ALA A 47 12.49 -8.81 10.85
C ALA A 47 12.95 -7.42 10.39
N ASN A 48 13.94 -6.83 11.06
CA ASN A 48 14.47 -5.51 10.69
C ASN A 48 13.38 -4.42 10.56
N GLY A 49 12.39 -4.43 11.45
CA GLY A 49 11.28 -3.47 11.44
C GLY A 49 10.32 -3.57 10.25
N SER A 50 10.32 -4.70 9.53
CA SER A 50 9.47 -4.94 8.36
C SER A 50 8.59 -6.17 8.54
N ALA A 51 7.40 -6.14 7.91
CA ALA A 51 6.49 -7.27 7.82
C ALA A 51 6.89 -8.17 6.64
N TYR A 52 6.77 -9.49 6.81
CA TYR A 52 7.09 -10.49 5.79
C TYR A 52 5.94 -11.46 5.60
N VAL A 53 5.90 -12.06 4.41
CA VAL A 53 5.02 -13.19 4.07
C VAL A 53 5.87 -14.31 3.48
N GLN A 54 5.47 -15.54 3.72
CA GLN A 54 6.15 -16.73 3.21
C GLN A 54 5.27 -17.40 2.15
N PHE A 55 5.92 -17.80 1.06
CA PHE A 55 5.32 -18.57 -0.01
C PHE A 55 5.75 -20.03 0.11
N PRO A 56 4.94 -21.00 -0.37
CA PRO A 56 5.40 -22.37 -0.51
C PRO A 56 6.55 -22.43 -1.53
N PRO A 57 7.29 -23.55 -1.63
CA PRO A 57 8.25 -23.72 -2.71
C PRO A 57 7.59 -23.52 -4.08
N LEU A 58 7.97 -22.44 -4.76
CA LEU A 58 7.47 -22.09 -6.08
C LEU A 58 8.50 -22.45 -7.15
N ARG A 59 8.01 -22.78 -8.34
CA ARG A 59 8.85 -22.72 -9.53
C ARG A 59 9.24 -21.27 -9.82
N VAL A 60 10.43 -21.07 -10.39
CA VAL A 60 11.02 -19.74 -10.60
C VAL A 60 10.14 -18.88 -11.53
N ASP A 61 9.53 -19.47 -12.55
CA ASP A 61 8.60 -18.81 -13.47
C ASP A 61 7.38 -18.26 -12.74
N VAL A 62 6.73 -19.09 -11.91
CA VAL A 62 5.55 -18.69 -11.11
C VAL A 62 5.91 -17.58 -10.11
N ALA A 63 7.07 -17.68 -9.46
CA ALA A 63 7.53 -16.63 -8.54
C ALA A 63 7.76 -15.29 -9.26
N GLN A 64 8.32 -15.32 -10.48
CA GLN A 64 8.51 -14.11 -11.29
C GLN A 64 7.19 -13.49 -11.73
N GLU A 65 6.20 -14.29 -12.12
CA GLU A 65 4.86 -13.81 -12.47
C GLU A 65 4.17 -13.13 -11.30
N ILE A 66 4.23 -13.74 -10.11
CA ILE A 66 3.67 -13.15 -8.88
C ILE A 66 4.37 -11.83 -8.55
N VAL A 67 5.71 -11.78 -8.59
CA VAL A 67 6.47 -10.54 -8.34
C VAL A 67 6.13 -9.47 -9.39
N ALA A 68 6.00 -9.84 -10.66
CA ALA A 68 5.61 -8.91 -11.72
C ALA A 68 4.18 -8.39 -11.51
N GLY A 69 3.23 -9.25 -11.15
CA GLY A 69 1.86 -8.89 -10.80
C GLY A 69 1.79 -7.94 -9.60
N LEU A 70 2.56 -8.23 -8.54
CA LEU A 70 2.66 -7.37 -7.37
C LEU A 70 3.29 -6.02 -7.69
N ARG A 71 4.36 -5.99 -8.50
CA ARG A 71 4.94 -4.74 -8.99
C ARG A 71 3.92 -3.94 -9.79
N ARG A 72 3.15 -4.59 -10.67
CA ARG A 72 2.07 -3.93 -11.41
C ARG A 72 0.99 -3.41 -10.48
N LEU A 73 0.54 -4.15 -9.47
CA LEU A 73 -0.46 -3.67 -8.51
C LEU A 73 0.03 -2.49 -7.66
N LEU A 74 1.29 -2.56 -7.20
CA LEU A 74 1.91 -1.50 -6.42
C LEU A 74 2.19 -0.25 -7.26
N ASN A 75 2.57 -0.43 -8.53
CA ASN A 75 2.83 0.67 -9.48
C ASN A 75 1.55 1.18 -10.17
N ASN A 76 0.48 0.38 -10.23
CA ASN A 76 -0.86 0.77 -10.68
C ASN A 76 -1.61 1.59 -9.63
N ARG A 77 -0.97 1.89 -8.49
CA ARG A 77 -1.34 3.08 -7.72
C ARG A 77 -1.00 4.28 -8.60
N CYS A 78 -1.97 4.73 -9.39
CA CYS A 78 -1.79 5.85 -10.28
C CYS A 78 -1.07 7.00 -9.53
N ALA A 79 0.11 7.37 -10.03
CA ALA A 79 0.96 8.38 -9.39
C ALA A 79 0.19 9.71 -9.27
N GLU A 80 -0.67 10.00 -10.25
CA GLU A 80 -1.53 11.18 -10.27
C GLU A 80 -2.63 11.11 -9.20
N CYS A 81 -3.32 9.97 -9.03
CA CYS A 81 -4.25 9.73 -7.93
C CYS A 81 -3.58 9.94 -6.55
N THR A 82 -2.34 9.47 -6.41
CA THR A 82 -1.56 9.61 -5.17
C THR A 82 -1.19 11.08 -4.92
N ALA A 83 -0.78 11.81 -5.95
CA ALA A 83 -0.46 13.23 -5.87
C ALA A 83 -1.71 14.09 -5.56
N ILE A 84 -2.87 13.76 -6.13
CA ILE A 84 -4.14 14.45 -5.83
C ILE A 84 -4.54 14.23 -4.37
N LYS A 85 -4.47 13.00 -3.87
CA LYS A 85 -4.73 12.69 -2.44
C LYS A 85 -3.79 13.45 -1.51
N ARG A 86 -2.49 13.50 -1.82
CA ARG A 86 -1.50 14.24 -1.02
C ARG A 86 -1.80 15.75 -0.99
N ARG A 87 -2.12 16.35 -2.15
CA ARG A 87 -2.51 17.77 -2.25
C ARG A 87 -3.78 18.07 -1.45
N ARG A 88 -4.80 17.21 -1.55
CA ARG A 88 -6.03 17.36 -0.76
C ARG A 88 -5.75 17.30 0.75
N ALA A 89 -4.95 16.32 1.20
CA ALA A 89 -4.60 16.18 2.61
C ALA A 89 -3.83 17.39 3.15
N GLN A 90 -2.95 17.98 2.35
CA GLN A 90 -2.23 19.20 2.71
C GLN A 90 -3.18 20.41 2.82
N ALA A 91 -4.05 20.61 1.84
CA ALA A 91 -5.03 21.70 1.86
C ALA A 91 -5.99 21.64 3.07
N ILE A 92 -6.39 20.43 3.49
CA ILE A 92 -7.19 20.24 4.70
C ILE A 92 -6.41 20.66 5.96
N ARG A 93 -5.13 20.31 6.05
CA ARG A 93 -4.27 20.73 7.18
C ARG A 93 -4.10 22.25 7.23
N ASP A 94 -3.98 22.88 6.07
CA ASP A 94 -3.82 24.33 5.93
C ASP A 94 -5.15 25.09 6.02
N LYS A 95 -6.27 24.38 6.25
CA LYS A 95 -7.64 24.90 6.28
C LYS A 95 -8.08 25.61 4.98
N ASP A 96 -7.39 25.34 3.87
CA ASP A 96 -7.78 25.80 2.54
C ASP A 96 -8.81 24.84 1.94
N MET A 97 -10.07 25.08 2.30
CA MET A 97 -11.19 24.24 1.86
C MET A 97 -11.47 24.37 0.35
N THR A 98 -11.08 25.49 -0.27
CA THR A 98 -11.22 25.72 -1.71
C THR A 98 -10.29 24.78 -2.48
N THR A 99 -9.02 24.72 -2.09
CA THR A 99 -8.05 23.81 -2.70
C THR A 99 -8.37 22.35 -2.39
N ALA A 100 -8.88 22.04 -1.20
CA ALA A 100 -9.31 20.69 -0.84
C ALA A 100 -10.50 20.22 -1.72
N ALA A 101 -11.47 21.09 -1.98
CA ALA A 101 -12.60 20.80 -2.86
C ALA A 101 -12.15 20.60 -4.32
N ALA A 102 -11.29 21.49 -4.83
CA ALA A 102 -10.75 21.38 -6.18
C ALA A 102 -9.97 20.06 -6.40
N ALA A 103 -9.20 19.63 -5.40
CA ALA A 103 -8.49 18.35 -5.44
C ALA A 103 -9.46 17.14 -5.40
N ALA A 104 -10.57 17.23 -4.66
CA ALA A 104 -11.60 16.18 -4.68
C ALA A 104 -12.28 16.06 -6.06
N THR A 105 -12.58 17.18 -6.71
CA THR A 105 -13.12 17.19 -8.07
C THR A 105 -12.10 16.66 -9.09
N ALA A 106 -10.82 17.01 -8.95
CA ALA A 106 -9.75 16.47 -9.78
C ALA A 106 -9.62 14.95 -9.64
N MET A 107 -9.74 14.42 -8.42
CA MET A 107 -9.74 12.98 -8.15
C MET A 107 -10.87 12.28 -8.91
N GLY A 108 -12.09 12.79 -8.80
CA GLY A 108 -13.25 12.19 -9.47
C GLY A 108 -13.17 12.24 -11.01
N ARG A 109 -12.59 13.30 -11.58
CA ARG A 109 -12.33 13.39 -13.02
C ARG A 109 -11.28 12.39 -13.48
N HIS A 110 -10.16 12.32 -12.77
CA HIS A 110 -9.07 11.41 -13.11
C HIS A 110 -9.51 9.94 -12.98
N GLN A 111 -10.25 9.59 -11.92
CA GLN A 111 -10.78 8.24 -11.74
C GLN A 111 -11.65 7.82 -12.93
N ARG A 112 -12.62 8.64 -13.37
CA ARG A 112 -13.46 8.31 -14.53
C ARG A 112 -12.72 8.20 -15.86
N ALA A 113 -11.56 8.83 -15.98
CA ALA A 113 -10.79 8.85 -17.22
C ALA A 113 -9.79 7.69 -17.32
N VAL A 114 -9.34 7.14 -16.19
CA VAL A 114 -8.19 6.22 -16.12
C VAL A 114 -8.56 4.87 -15.47
N HIS A 115 -9.66 4.79 -14.73
CA HIS A 115 -10.10 3.60 -13.99
C HIS A 115 -11.57 3.27 -14.30
#